data_AF-A0A380K6D9-F1
#
_entry.id   AF-A0A380K6D9-F1
#
_cell.length_a   1.000
_cell.length_b   1.000
_cell.length_c   1.000
_cell.angle_alpha   90.00
_cell.angle_beta   90.00
_cell.angle_gamma   90.00
#
_symmetry.space_group_name_H-M   'P 1'
#
loop_
_entity.id
_entity.type
_entity.pdbx_description
1 polymer ?
#
loop_
_entity_poly.entity_id
_entity_poly.type
_entity_poly.pdbx_seq_one_letter_code
_entity_poly.pdbx_strand_id
1 'polypeptide(L)'
;MAGADRVFNLLDAEVETDEGYVELVNATEDAAGNLQEVEETTGMWAWKHPHEDGTVTYHKQEGPVTFSDVTFGYNDDKMVLHDINLFAEPGQKIAFVGSTGAGKTTITNLINRFYDIQEGKIHYDGINIRKIKKADLRRSLGRLYCKIRTSLQERLWIISVTDV
;
A
#
# COMPACT_ATOMS: atom_id res chain seq x y z
N MET A 1 -9.32 10.37 31.81
CA MET A 1 -9.45 11.32 30.69
C MET A 1 -8.30 11.10 29.69
N ALA A 2 -8.28 9.98 28.96
CA ALA A 2 -7.22 9.67 27.98
C ALA A 2 -7.77 9.08 26.66
N GLY A 3 -9.10 8.98 26.54
CA GLY A 3 -9.77 8.42 25.36
C GLY A 3 -10.38 9.47 24.43
N ALA A 4 -10.72 10.66 24.96
CA ALA A 4 -11.40 11.70 24.20
C ALA A 4 -10.44 12.48 23.28
N ASP A 5 -9.20 12.72 23.70
CA ASP A 5 -8.24 13.52 22.92
C ASP A 5 -7.80 12.83 21.61
N ARG A 6 -7.89 11.49 21.53
CA ARG A 6 -7.66 10.75 20.27
C ARG A 6 -8.76 10.97 19.24
N VAL A 7 -9.98 11.26 19.69
CA VAL A 7 -11.13 11.48 18.81
C VAL A 7 -11.10 12.91 18.27
N PHE A 8 -10.58 13.88 19.04
CA PHE A 8 -10.47 15.27 18.59
C PHE A 8 -9.38 15.49 17.53
N ASN A 9 -8.26 14.76 17.58
CA ASN A 9 -7.27 14.80 16.48
C ASN A 9 -7.79 14.20 15.15
N LEU A 10 -8.92 13.49 15.17
CA LEU A 10 -9.54 12.92 13.96
C LEU A 10 -10.45 13.92 13.24
N LEU A 11 -10.85 15.01 13.90
CA LEU A 11 -11.77 16.03 13.37
C LEU A 11 -11.06 17.19 12.66
N ASP A 12 -9.76 17.38 12.91
CA ASP A 12 -8.89 18.39 12.27
C ASP A 12 -7.96 17.78 11.20
N ALA A 13 -8.23 16.55 10.76
CA ALA A 13 -7.51 15.99 9.62
C ALA A 13 -7.89 16.80 8.36
N GLU A 14 -6.90 17.47 7.76
CA GLU A 14 -7.06 18.09 6.44
C GLU A 14 -7.70 17.07 5.50
N VAL A 15 -8.73 17.50 4.77
CA VAL A 15 -9.44 16.64 3.80
C VAL A 15 -8.39 15.99 2.91
N GLU A 16 -8.24 14.68 3.04
CA GLU A 16 -7.23 13.93 2.29
C GLU A 16 -7.42 14.19 0.80
N THR A 17 -6.49 14.92 0.17
CA THR A 17 -6.52 15.11 -1.27
C THR A 17 -6.15 13.78 -1.94
N ASP A 18 -7.04 13.26 -2.78
CA ASP A 18 -6.79 12.05 -3.58
C ASP A 18 -6.61 12.44 -5.03
N GLU A 19 -5.35 12.55 -5.45
CA GLU A 19 -4.97 12.83 -6.84
C GLU A 19 -4.79 11.54 -7.66
N GLY A 20 -5.10 10.38 -7.07
CA GLY A 20 -5.01 9.10 -7.77
C GLY A 20 -6.07 8.98 -8.87
N TYR A 21 -5.66 8.43 -10.02
CA TYR A 21 -6.55 8.16 -11.15
C TYR A 21 -6.62 6.67 -11.50
N VAL A 22 -5.75 5.84 -10.92
CA VAL A 22 -5.78 4.39 -11.06
C VAL A 22 -6.78 3.80 -10.07
N GLU A 23 -7.68 2.96 -10.58
CA GLU A 23 -8.81 2.40 -9.83
C GLU A 23 -8.70 0.89 -9.70
N LEU A 24 -9.31 0.32 -8.67
CA LEU A 24 -9.33 -1.12 -8.44
C LEU A 24 -10.69 -1.70 -8.80
N VAL A 25 -10.73 -2.46 -9.89
CA VAL A 25 -11.97 -2.99 -10.47
C VAL A 25 -12.03 -4.50 -10.40
N ASN A 26 -13.24 -5.06 -10.36
CA ASN A 26 -13.40 -6.49 -10.62
C ASN A 26 -13.05 -6.75 -12.09
N ALA A 27 -12.34 -7.84 -12.34
CA ALA A 27 -11.91 -8.20 -13.68
C ALA A 27 -12.15 -9.68 -13.96
N THR A 28 -12.31 -10.03 -15.23
CA THR A 28 -12.24 -11.40 -15.72
C THR A 28 -11.08 -11.52 -16.70
N GLU A 29 -10.56 -12.73 -16.86
CA GLU A 29 -9.50 -13.05 -17.81
C GLU A 29 -10.09 -13.98 -18.88
N ASP A 30 -10.01 -13.59 -20.14
CA ASP A 30 -10.46 -14.44 -21.24
C ASP A 30 -9.47 -15.60 -21.51
N ALA A 31 -9.84 -16.52 -22.41
CA ALA A 31 -8.99 -17.66 -22.77
C ALA A 31 -7.66 -17.25 -23.44
N ALA A 32 -7.52 -16.00 -23.88
CA ALA A 32 -6.31 -15.44 -24.46
C ALA A 32 -5.47 -14.65 -23.45
N GLY A 33 -5.91 -14.54 -22.19
CA GLY A 33 -5.21 -13.83 -21.12
C GLY A 33 -5.52 -12.32 -21.07
N ASN A 34 -6.51 -11.83 -21.84
CA ASN A 34 -6.87 -10.42 -21.78
C ASN A 34 -7.77 -10.16 -20.58
N LEU A 35 -7.44 -9.10 -19.84
CA LEU A 35 -8.23 -8.64 -18.71
C LEU A 35 -9.36 -7.72 -19.17
N GLN A 36 -10.56 -7.98 -18.68
CA GLN A 36 -11.75 -7.16 -18.93
C GLN A 36 -12.40 -6.79 -17.60
N GLU A 37 -12.74 -5.50 -17.44
CA GLU A 37 -13.53 -5.01 -16.30
C GLU A 37 -14.94 -5.60 -16.36
N VAL A 38 -15.43 -6.04 -15.19
CA VAL A 38 -16.80 -6.55 -15.02
C VAL A 38 -17.41 -5.98 -13.74
N GLU A 39 -18.73 -5.84 -13.70
CA GLU A 39 -19.41 -5.35 -12.49
C GLU A 39 -19.55 -6.42 -11.42
N GLU A 40 -19.64 -7.68 -11.84
CA GLU A 40 -19.83 -8.84 -10.97
C GLU A 40 -18.55 -9.20 -10.20
N THR A 41 -18.72 -9.82 -9.03
CA THR A 41 -17.58 -10.28 -8.23
C THR A 41 -17.04 -11.59 -8.77
N THR A 42 -15.93 -11.55 -9.49
CA THR A 42 -15.24 -12.73 -10.06
C THR A 42 -14.20 -13.33 -9.12
N GLY A 43 -13.82 -12.61 -8.07
CA GLY A 43 -12.67 -12.95 -7.22
C GLY A 43 -11.32 -12.55 -7.81
N MET A 44 -11.29 -12.04 -9.05
CA MET A 44 -10.12 -11.46 -9.70
C MET A 44 -10.27 -9.94 -9.77
N TRP A 45 -9.17 -9.24 -9.54
CA TRP A 45 -9.11 -7.79 -9.52
C TRP A 45 -8.00 -7.31 -10.43
N ALA A 46 -8.21 -6.13 -11.02
CA ALA A 46 -7.20 -5.46 -11.81
C ALA A 46 -7.17 -3.96 -11.49
N TRP A 47 -5.99 -3.38 -11.65
CA TRP A 47 -5.79 -1.95 -11.69
C TRP A 47 -6.19 -1.44 -13.07
N LYS A 48 -7.19 -0.58 -13.09
CA LYS A 48 -7.61 0.17 -14.26
C LYS A 48 -6.78 1.43 -14.35
N HIS A 49 -5.93 1.52 -15.37
CA HIS A 49 -5.06 2.66 -15.62
C HIS A 49 -5.55 3.43 -16.85
N PRO A 50 -6.31 4.53 -16.67
CA PRO A 50 -6.66 5.40 -17.78
C PRO A 50 -5.42 6.18 -18.25
N HIS A 51 -5.26 6.31 -19.56
CA HIS A 51 -4.20 7.08 -20.20
C HIS A 51 -4.78 8.37 -20.80
N GLU A 52 -3.92 9.38 -21.01
CA GLU A 52 -4.33 10.68 -21.55
C GLU A 52 -4.91 10.60 -22.97
N ASP A 53 -4.55 9.56 -23.72
CA ASP A 53 -5.06 9.29 -25.06
C ASP A 53 -6.47 8.66 -25.08
N GLY A 54 -7.08 8.47 -23.90
CA GLY A 54 -8.40 7.86 -23.72
C GLY A 54 -8.39 6.33 -23.72
N THR A 55 -7.22 5.70 -23.89
CA THR A 55 -7.10 4.25 -23.73
C THR A 55 -7.05 3.85 -22.25
N VAL A 56 -7.39 2.59 -21.97
CA VAL A 56 -7.35 2.03 -20.61
C VAL A 56 -6.55 0.75 -20.66
N THR A 57 -5.55 0.63 -19.78
CA THR A 57 -4.85 -0.64 -19.56
C THR A 57 -5.25 -1.25 -18.24
N TYR A 58 -5.32 -2.58 -18.22
CA TYR A 58 -5.61 -3.35 -17.02
C TYR A 58 -4.35 -4.08 -16.59
N HIS A 59 -4.01 -3.97 -15.31
CA HIS A 59 -2.92 -4.75 -14.70
C HIS A 59 -3.50 -5.64 -13.61
N LYS A 60 -3.27 -6.94 -13.69
CA LYS A 60 -3.76 -7.90 -12.70
C LYS A 60 -3.24 -7.51 -11.32
N GLN A 61 -4.12 -7.54 -10.32
CA GLN A 61 -3.72 -7.27 -8.94
C GLN A 61 -3.03 -8.52 -8.37
N GLU A 62 -1.72 -8.47 -8.18
CA GLU A 62 -0.92 -9.60 -7.67
C GLU A 62 -0.43 -9.39 -6.25
N GLY A 63 -0.12 -8.14 -5.90
CA GLY A 63 0.24 -7.72 -4.57
C GLY A 63 1.73 -7.47 -4.27
N PRO A 64 2.72 -7.46 -5.19
CA PRO A 64 4.06 -7.05 -4.79
C PRO A 64 4.12 -5.58 -4.36
N VAL A 65 4.83 -5.31 -3.26
CA VAL A 65 5.09 -3.95 -2.76
C VAL A 65 6.59 -3.69 -2.77
N THR A 66 7.02 -2.54 -3.30
CA THR A 66 8.42 -2.15 -3.34
C THR A 66 8.60 -0.75 -2.77
N PHE A 67 9.56 -0.60 -1.86
CA PHE A 67 10.08 0.66 -1.37
C PHE A 67 11.49 0.82 -1.93
N SER A 68 11.76 1.96 -2.54
CA SER A 68 13.07 2.29 -3.10
C SER A 68 13.53 3.61 -2.51
N ASP A 69 14.63 3.54 -1.74
CA ASP A 69 15.31 4.69 -1.12
C ASP A 69 14.34 5.60 -0.35
N VAL A 70 13.45 5.00 0.43
CA VAL A 70 12.39 5.74 1.11
C VAL A 70 12.91 6.36 2.38
N THR A 71 12.78 7.69 2.45
CA THR A 71 13.17 8.51 3.59
C THR A 71 11.96 9.31 4.07
N PHE A 72 11.71 9.24 5.38
CA PHE A 72 10.53 9.83 6.01
C PHE A 72 10.78 10.24 7.47
N GLY A 73 10.39 11.46 7.80
CA GLY A 73 10.22 11.99 9.16
C GLY A 73 8.85 12.62 9.34
N TYR A 74 8.38 12.68 10.58
CA TYR A 74 7.15 13.43 10.91
C TYR A 74 7.34 14.95 10.75
N ASN A 75 8.58 15.39 10.88
CA ASN A 75 9.07 16.74 10.61
C ASN A 75 10.57 16.65 10.29
N ASP A 76 11.15 17.72 9.73
CA ASP A 76 12.56 17.76 9.33
C ASP A 76 13.52 17.46 10.51
N ASP A 77 13.09 17.74 11.74
CA ASP A 77 13.86 17.48 12.97
C ASP A 77 13.70 16.06 13.54
N LYS A 78 12.73 15.27 13.06
CA LYS A 78 12.48 13.89 13.53
C LYS A 78 12.27 12.95 12.37
N MET A 79 13.39 12.62 11.74
CA MET A 79 13.50 11.54 10.78
C MET A 79 13.28 10.19 11.48
N VAL A 80 12.48 9.33 10.87
CA VAL A 80 12.10 8.02 11.41
C VAL A 80 12.62 6.89 10.53
N LEU A 81 12.62 7.10 9.22
CA LEU A 81 13.10 6.16 8.22
C LEU A 81 14.15 6.86 7.35
N HIS A 82 15.25 6.17 7.10
CA HIS A 82 16.36 6.63 6.26
C HIS A 82 16.70 5.55 5.24
N ASP A 83 16.61 5.89 3.95
CA ASP A 83 17.05 5.08 2.81
C ASP A 83 16.55 3.62 2.85
N ILE A 84 15.28 3.45 3.23
CA ILE A 84 14.69 2.12 3.38
C ILE A 84 14.37 1.54 2.01
N ASN A 85 14.97 0.39 1.74
CA ASN A 85 14.69 -0.45 0.59
C ASN A 85 14.00 -1.73 1.07
N LEU A 86 12.78 -1.97 0.61
CA LEU A 86 11.94 -3.10 1.02
C LEU A 86 11.25 -3.70 -0.19
N PHE A 87 11.20 -5.02 -0.24
CA PHE A 87 10.47 -5.74 -1.27
C PHE A 87 9.58 -6.82 -0.64
N ALA A 88 8.33 -6.86 -1.06
CA ALA A 88 7.32 -7.83 -0.65
C ALA A 88 6.84 -8.58 -1.90
N GLU A 89 6.94 -9.90 -1.93
CA GLU A 89 6.30 -10.69 -2.98
C GLU A 89 4.83 -11.01 -2.64
N PRO A 90 3.98 -11.28 -3.64
CA PRO A 90 2.62 -11.81 -3.43
C PRO A 90 2.58 -12.97 -2.45
N GLY A 91 1.70 -12.88 -1.46
CA GLY A 91 1.51 -13.94 -0.47
C GLY A 91 2.58 -14.02 0.61
N GLN A 92 3.65 -13.21 0.55
CA GLN A 92 4.61 -13.13 1.65
C GLN A 92 4.01 -12.38 2.84
N LYS A 93 4.25 -12.92 4.03
CA LYS A 93 3.91 -12.25 5.30
C LYS A 93 5.12 -11.43 5.73
N ILE A 94 4.98 -10.11 5.69
CA ILE A 94 5.97 -9.21 6.28
C ILE A 94 5.61 -8.98 7.75
N ALA A 95 6.56 -9.27 8.63
CA ALA A 95 6.50 -8.83 10.01
C ALA A 95 7.57 -7.76 10.23
N PHE A 96 7.15 -6.57 10.63
CA PHE A 96 8.06 -5.52 11.07
C PHE A 96 8.40 -5.76 12.54
N VAL A 97 9.68 -6.02 12.83
CA VAL A 97 10.17 -6.29 14.19
C VAL A 97 11.29 -5.29 14.51
N GLY A 98 11.27 -4.70 15.70
CA GLY A 98 12.25 -3.69 16.14
C GLY A 98 11.86 -3.06 17.49
N SER A 99 12.67 -2.14 18.01
CA SER A 99 12.41 -1.38 19.25
C SER A 99 11.15 -0.49 19.15
N THR A 100 10.50 -0.17 20.28
CA THR A 100 9.38 0.79 20.27
C THR A 100 9.92 2.15 19.82
N GLY A 101 9.50 2.64 18.64
CA GLY A 101 10.05 3.86 18.04
C GLY A 101 10.77 3.63 16.70
N ALA A 102 11.15 2.41 16.36
CA ALA A 102 11.85 2.07 15.10
C ALA A 102 11.00 2.19 13.81
N GLY A 103 9.93 2.99 13.79
CA GLY A 103 9.19 3.27 12.55
C GLY A 103 8.28 2.16 12.01
N LYS A 104 8.01 1.06 12.73
CA LYS A 104 7.13 -0.04 12.26
C LYS A 104 5.72 0.45 11.87
N THR A 105 5.08 1.20 12.76
CA THR A 105 3.76 1.80 12.50
C THR A 105 3.85 2.84 11.40
N THR A 106 4.98 3.53 11.29
CA THR A 106 5.24 4.51 10.24
C THR A 106 5.24 3.87 8.87
N ILE A 107 5.91 2.74 8.66
CA ILE A 107 5.90 2.01 7.39
C ILE A 107 4.45 1.62 7.00
N THR A 108 3.68 1.06 7.93
CA THR A 108 2.27 0.73 7.68
C THR A 108 1.44 1.97 7.31
N ASN A 109 1.72 3.13 7.91
CA ASN A 109 1.04 4.38 7.58
C ASN A 109 1.42 4.90 6.19
N LEU A 110 2.68 4.70 5.76
CA LEU A 110 3.16 5.09 4.43
C LEU A 110 2.51 4.24 3.32
N ILE A 111 2.39 2.92 3.51
CA ILE A 111 1.71 2.04 2.52
C ILE A 111 0.23 2.44 2.39
N ASN A 112 -0.43 2.78 3.49
CA ASN A 112 -1.82 3.24 3.49
C ASN A 112 -1.98 4.70 3.02
N ARG A 113 -0.87 5.36 2.69
CA ARG A 113 -0.80 6.75 2.22
C ARG A 113 -1.49 7.73 3.17
N PHE A 114 -1.33 7.51 4.48
CA PHE A 114 -1.72 8.47 5.52
C PHE A 114 -0.74 9.64 5.64
N TYR A 115 0.50 9.44 5.20
CA TYR A 115 1.52 10.47 5.09
C TYR A 115 2.22 10.33 3.74
N ASP A 116 2.70 11.46 3.20
CA ASP A 116 3.56 11.46 2.03
C ASP A 116 5.03 11.31 2.44
N ILE A 117 5.77 10.54 1.63
CA ILE A 117 7.22 10.41 1.78
C ILE A 117 7.94 11.69 1.35
N GLN A 118 9.02 12.04 2.06
CA GLN A 118 9.89 13.17 1.70
C GLN A 118 10.75 12.81 0.48
N GLU A 119 11.33 11.60 0.48
CA GLU A 119 12.18 11.10 -0.60
C GLU A 119 11.91 9.61 -0.86
N GLY A 120 12.30 9.16 -2.06
CA GLY A 120 12.14 7.78 -2.51
C GLY A 120 10.85 7.54 -3.27
N LYS A 121 10.54 6.25 -3.49
CA LYS A 121 9.36 5.80 -4.22
C LYS A 121 8.77 4.56 -3.59
N ILE A 122 7.44 4.51 -3.52
CA ILE A 122 6.69 3.31 -3.13
C ILE A 122 5.86 2.88 -4.33
N HIS A 123 6.01 1.61 -4.72
CA HIS A 123 5.26 0.97 -5.79
C HIS A 123 4.44 -0.18 -5.25
N TYR A 124 3.23 -0.32 -5.78
CA TYR A 124 2.35 -1.45 -5.55
C TYR A 124 1.93 -2.02 -6.91
N ASP A 125 2.20 -3.30 -7.14
CA ASP A 125 2.04 -3.96 -8.45
C ASP A 125 2.80 -3.22 -9.57
N GLY A 126 3.95 -2.62 -9.22
CA GLY A 126 4.75 -1.78 -10.13
C GLY A 126 4.17 -0.38 -10.38
N ILE A 127 3.01 -0.05 -9.81
CA ILE A 127 2.34 1.24 -9.96
C ILE A 127 2.72 2.13 -8.77
N ASN A 128 3.13 3.36 -9.02
CA ASN A 128 3.41 4.31 -7.94
C ASN A 128 2.13 4.55 -7.12
N ILE A 129 2.20 4.37 -5.79
CA ILE A 129 1.03 4.47 -4.90
C ILE A 129 0.34 5.84 -4.95
N ARG A 130 1.05 6.91 -5.37
CA ARG A 130 0.46 8.24 -5.55
C ARG A 130 -0.52 8.31 -6.71
N LYS A 131 -0.38 7.43 -7.71
CA LYS A 131 -1.27 7.33 -8.87
C LYS A 131 -2.54 6.53 -8.57
N ILE A 132 -2.55 5.71 -7.52
CA ILE A 132 -3.68 4.88 -7.12
C ILE A 132 -4.61 5.69 -6.20
N LYS A 133 -5.92 5.60 -6.44
CA LYS A 133 -6.91 6.18 -5.54
C LYS A 133 -6.74 5.61 -4.13
N LYS A 134 -6.76 6.47 -3.11
CA LYS A 134 -6.55 6.11 -1.70
C LYS A 134 -7.55 5.04 -1.25
N ALA A 135 -8.82 5.18 -1.63
CA ALA A 135 -9.87 4.23 -1.28
C ALA A 135 -9.59 2.83 -1.86
N ASP A 136 -9.16 2.77 -3.12
CA ASP A 136 -8.86 1.53 -3.83
C ASP A 136 -7.58 0.87 -3.32
N LEU A 137 -6.54 1.67 -3.06
CA LEU A 137 -5.32 1.20 -2.42
C LEU A 137 -5.62 0.53 -1.07
N ARG A 138 -6.37 1.22 -0.19
CA ARG A 138 -6.74 0.69 1.13
C ARG A 138 -7.62 -0.55 1.02
N ARG A 139 -8.55 -0.61 0.07
CA ARG A 139 -9.38 -1.80 -0.21
C ARG A 139 -8.52 -2.98 -0.65
N SER A 140 -7.54 -2.73 -1.50
CA SER A 140 -6.59 -3.73 -1.98
C SER A 140 -5.75 -4.32 -0.85
N LEU A 141 -5.18 -3.44 -0.02
CA LEU A 141 -4.37 -3.80 1.14
C LEU A 141 -5.21 -4.56 2.17
N GLY A 142 -6.44 -4.12 2.47
CA GLY A 142 -7.34 -4.84 3.36
C GLY A 142 -7.61 -6.28 2.92
N ARG A 143 -7.69 -6.52 1.60
CA ARG A 143 -7.81 -7.87 1.04
C ARG A 143 -6.50 -8.66 1.10
N LEU A 144 -5.36 -8.01 0.89
CA LEU A 144 -4.05 -8.63 1.08
C LEU A 144 -3.87 -9.08 2.54
N TYR A 145 -4.21 -8.22 3.51
CA TYR A 145 -4.18 -8.53 4.94
C TYR A 145 -5.22 -9.59 5.34
N CYS A 146 -6.41 -9.61 4.74
CA CYS A 146 -7.46 -10.60 5.04
C CYS A 146 -7.19 -11.97 4.41
N LYS A 147 -6.50 -12.03 3.26
CA LYS A 147 -6.07 -13.29 2.63
C LYS A 147 -4.97 -14.02 3.42
N ILE A 148 -4.47 -13.43 4.52
CA ILE A 148 -3.68 -14.10 5.56
C ILE A 148 -4.59 -15.09 6.32
N ARG A 149 -5.07 -16.12 5.62
CA ARG A 149 -5.78 -17.26 6.21
C ARG A 149 -4.74 -18.20 6.78
N THR A 150 -4.99 -18.66 8.00
CA THR A 150 -4.17 -19.55 8.82
C THR A 150 -3.76 -20.82 8.05
N SER A 151 -2.61 -20.78 7.38
CA SER A 151 -1.83 -21.94 7.00
C SER A 151 -0.48 -21.81 7.67
N LEU A 152 -0.20 -22.76 8.55
CA LEU A 152 0.92 -22.81 9.48
C LEU A 152 2.09 -23.54 8.80
N GLN A 153 2.45 -23.11 7.61
CA GLN A 153 3.75 -23.37 6.98
C GLN A 153 4.06 -22.18 6.07
N GLU A 154 5.36 -21.92 5.92
CA GLU A 154 6.01 -21.05 4.93
C GLU A 154 6.52 -19.68 5.43
N ARG A 155 7.80 -19.48 5.08
CA ARG A 155 8.82 -18.50 5.47
C ARG A 155 8.31 -17.12 5.90
N LEU A 156 8.47 -16.83 7.20
CA LEU A 156 8.40 -15.48 7.75
C LEU A 156 9.71 -14.75 7.42
N TRP A 157 9.63 -13.71 6.59
CA TRP A 157 10.74 -12.77 6.45
C TRP A 157 10.61 -11.73 7.56
N ILE A 158 11.50 -11.82 8.55
CA ILE A 158 11.64 -10.79 9.59
C ILE A 158 12.48 -9.69 8.97
N ILE A 159 11.83 -8.59 8.59
CA ILE A 159 12.56 -7.37 8.27
C ILE A 159 12.89 -6.75 9.63
N SER A 160 14.13 -7.00 10.07
CA SER A 160 14.71 -6.28 11.19
C SER A 160 14.88 -4.85 10.73
N VAL A 161 14.02 -3.95 11.22
CA VAL A 161 14.30 -2.52 11.17
C VAL A 161 15.34 -2.30 12.27
N THR A 162 16.61 -2.59 11.96
CA THR A 162 17.74 -2.26 12.83
C THR A 162 17.76 -0.76 13.00
N ASP A 163 17.76 -0.33 14.27
CA ASP A 163 17.98 1.05 14.66
C ASP A 163 19.14 1.67 13.87
N VAL A 164 18.94 2.93 13.46
CA VAL A 164 20.03 3.88 13.20
C VAL A 164 20.76 4.13 14.51
#